data_AF-F4RI41-F1
#
_entry.id   AF-F4RI41-F1
#
_cell.length_a   1.000
_cell.length_b   1.000
_cell.length_c   1.000
_cell.angle_alpha   90.00
_cell.angle_beta   90.00
_cell.angle_gamma   90.00
#
_symmetry.space_group_name_H-M   'P 1'
#
loop_
_entity.id
_entity.type
_entity.pdbx_description
1 polymer ?
#
loop_
_entity_poly.entity_id
_entity_poly.type
_entity_poly.pdbx_seq_one_letter_code
_entity_poly.pdbx_strand_id
1 'polypeptide(L)'
;MSDDNLMDTFSFTPICLRVALSLGNTQAMDDVFSVEEFLNPLELKEEFQKMNIAKENSKKKSSKKRNSPLDPALEELADELVYVFELHYREIFGDDGYCESTDYFDLDRAKDIVSHLEDMTSEKEIKVVMGGDMLKGGVKVVFDYMEEWKGRDTGLNYAHKRAKVIEQQKKSEEKRAEKVLTQPDQNCARKPQVPKQKRKRRTKAHVKADDKHAKLQAEYDKRCIHWLLVEKVPINEIDAKELAYQK
;
A
#
# COMPACT_ATOMS: atom_id res chain seq x y z
N MET A 1 -3.71 54.38 -67.80
CA MET A 1 -2.51 53.56 -68.07
C MET A 1 -2.12 52.90 -66.77
N SER A 2 -2.16 51.60 -66.53
CA SER A 2 -2.83 50.45 -67.14
C SER A 2 -2.89 49.40 -66.01
N ASP A 3 -4.02 48.70 -65.90
CA ASP A 3 -4.40 47.77 -64.81
C ASP A 3 -3.85 46.33 -65.01
N ASP A 4 -2.65 46.18 -65.58
CA ASP A 4 -2.19 44.89 -66.12
C ASP A 4 -1.03 44.23 -65.37
N ASN A 5 -0.67 44.67 -64.15
CA ASN A 5 0.48 44.10 -63.41
C ASN A 5 0.13 43.38 -62.09
N LEU A 6 -1.15 43.06 -61.85
CA LEU A 6 -1.58 42.37 -60.62
C LEU A 6 -2.10 40.94 -60.85
N MET A 7 -1.72 40.28 -61.95
CA MET A 7 -2.17 38.91 -62.24
C MET A 7 -1.05 37.85 -62.30
N ASP A 8 0.22 38.21 -62.11
CA ASP A 8 1.34 37.25 -62.26
C ASP A 8 2.05 36.82 -60.96
N THR A 9 1.66 37.32 -59.78
CA THR A 9 2.34 36.97 -58.52
C THR A 9 1.72 35.80 -57.73
N PHE A 10 0.65 35.17 -58.22
CA PHE A 10 0.03 34.00 -57.58
C PHE A 10 0.39 32.65 -58.23
N SER A 11 1.53 32.54 -58.92
CA SER A 11 2.15 31.25 -59.24
C SER A 11 3.13 30.82 -58.12
N PHE A 12 2.71 30.95 -56.87
CA PHE A 12 3.47 30.39 -55.74
C PHE A 12 3.25 28.87 -55.72
N THR A 13 4.27 28.14 -56.14
CA THR A 13 4.37 26.68 -56.01
C THR A 13 4.12 26.24 -54.55
N PRO A 14 3.60 25.01 -54.30
CA PRO A 14 3.21 24.54 -52.97
C PRO A 14 4.36 24.41 -51.95
N ILE A 15 5.60 24.72 -52.35
CA ILE A 15 6.78 24.71 -51.48
C ILE A 15 6.88 26.01 -50.67
N CYS A 16 6.52 27.16 -51.24
CA CYS A 16 6.69 28.45 -50.55
C CYS A 16 5.56 28.78 -49.56
N LEU A 17 4.40 28.14 -49.67
CA LEU A 17 3.32 28.22 -48.67
C LEU A 17 3.69 27.52 -47.35
N ARG A 18 4.59 26.51 -47.37
CA ARG A 18 5.06 25.86 -46.14
C ARG A 18 6.00 26.74 -45.32
N VAL A 19 6.78 27.60 -45.97
CA VAL A 19 7.76 28.46 -45.27
C VAL A 19 7.07 29.66 -44.60
N ALA A 20 6.02 30.23 -45.22
CA ALA A 20 5.28 31.35 -44.63
C ALA A 20 4.45 30.95 -43.39
N LEU A 21 3.89 29.73 -43.37
CA LEU A 21 3.17 29.20 -42.20
C LEU A 21 4.10 28.84 -41.02
N SER A 22 5.40 28.63 -41.26
CA SER A 22 6.37 28.33 -40.20
C SER A 22 6.94 29.58 -39.51
N LEU A 23 6.84 30.77 -40.12
CA LEU A 23 7.39 32.02 -39.55
C LEU A 23 6.35 32.89 -38.84
N GLY A 24 5.05 32.65 -39.03
CA GLY A 24 3.98 33.40 -38.34
C GLY A 24 3.54 32.84 -37.00
N ASN A 25 4.08 31.70 -36.55
CA ASN A 25 3.50 30.94 -35.43
C ASN A 25 4.38 30.86 -34.17
N THR A 26 5.49 31.62 -34.11
CA THR A 26 6.35 31.63 -32.92
C THR A 26 5.83 32.55 -31.82
N GLN A 27 4.90 33.48 -32.10
CA GLN A 27 4.37 34.41 -31.10
C GLN A 27 3.08 33.90 -30.41
N ALA A 28 2.43 32.88 -30.97
CA ALA A 28 1.23 32.26 -30.40
C ALA A 28 1.52 31.05 -29.48
N MET A 29 2.78 30.57 -29.45
CA MET A 29 3.18 29.43 -28.62
C MET A 29 3.70 29.82 -27.24
N ASP A 30 4.02 31.10 -27.02
CA ASP A 30 4.43 31.61 -25.71
C ASP A 30 3.24 31.86 -24.77
N ASP A 31 2.01 31.94 -25.31
CA ASP A 31 0.79 32.25 -24.55
C ASP A 31 -0.08 31.02 -24.22
N VAL A 32 0.34 29.82 -24.65
CA VAL A 32 -0.39 28.56 -24.34
C VAL A 32 -0.27 28.18 -22.86
N PHE A 33 0.80 28.63 -22.20
CA PHE A 33 1.07 28.35 -20.79
C PHE A 33 0.70 29.51 -19.85
N SER A 34 0.05 30.56 -20.37
CA SER A 34 -0.38 31.75 -19.60
C SER A 34 -1.84 31.67 -19.13
N VAL A 35 -2.40 30.47 -19.07
CA VAL A 35 -3.74 30.23 -18.49
C VAL A 35 -3.57 29.89 -17.00
N GLU A 36 -4.26 30.62 -16.13
CA GLU A 36 -4.15 30.63 -14.64
C GLU A 36 -4.30 29.28 -13.91
N GLU A 37 -4.41 28.16 -14.62
CA GLU A 37 -4.55 26.81 -14.05
C GLU A 37 -3.66 25.74 -14.70
N PHE A 38 -2.88 26.09 -15.73
CA PHE A 38 -1.96 25.15 -16.39
C PHE A 38 -0.60 25.13 -15.68
N LEU A 39 -0.32 24.07 -14.92
CA LEU A 39 0.98 23.89 -14.27
C LEU A 39 2.13 23.79 -15.28
N ASN A 40 3.13 24.63 -15.09
CA ASN A 40 4.32 24.72 -15.92
C ASN A 40 5.12 23.40 -15.85
N PRO A 41 5.40 22.70 -16.97
CA PRO A 41 6.08 21.39 -16.96
C PRO A 41 7.49 21.38 -16.34
N LEU A 42 8.10 22.57 -16.19
CA LEU A 42 9.43 22.74 -15.59
C LEU A 42 9.36 22.79 -14.06
N GLU A 43 8.33 23.39 -13.47
CA GLU A 43 8.12 23.41 -12.01
C GLU A 43 7.78 22.00 -11.49
N LEU A 44 7.01 21.24 -12.28
CA LEU A 44 6.66 19.85 -12.00
C LEU A 44 7.91 18.95 -11.95
N LYS A 45 8.91 19.16 -12.81
CA LYS A 45 10.16 18.38 -12.80
C LYS A 45 11.03 18.68 -11.57
N GLU A 46 11.04 19.93 -11.10
CA GLU A 46 11.78 20.31 -9.90
C GLU A 46 11.11 19.78 -8.62
N GLU A 47 9.78 19.74 -8.56
CA GLU A 47 9.05 19.08 -7.46
C GLU A 47 9.22 17.56 -7.47
N PHE A 48 9.19 16.91 -8.65
CA PHE A 48 9.47 15.48 -8.78
C PHE A 48 10.92 15.11 -8.40
N GLN A 49 11.89 16.01 -8.62
CA GLN A 49 13.28 15.79 -8.17
C GLN A 49 13.43 16.01 -6.66
N LYS A 50 12.79 17.02 -6.07
CA LYS A 50 12.80 17.23 -4.61
C LYS A 50 12.12 16.08 -3.85
N MET A 51 11.04 15.51 -4.39
CA MET A 51 10.37 14.34 -3.80
C MET A 51 11.14 13.03 -3.95
N ASN A 52 11.95 12.86 -4.99
CA ASN A 52 12.76 11.64 -5.18
C ASN A 52 14.01 11.61 -4.30
N ILE A 53 14.64 12.76 -4.02
CA ILE A 53 15.79 12.84 -3.09
C ILE A 53 15.37 12.51 -1.65
N ALA A 54 14.12 12.81 -1.26
CA ALA A 54 13.58 12.43 0.04
C ALA A 54 13.25 10.92 0.17
N LYS A 55 12.97 10.22 -0.94
CA LYS A 55 12.58 8.80 -0.96
C LYS A 55 13.76 7.81 -1.08
N GLU A 56 14.99 8.28 -1.30
CA GLU A 56 16.15 7.39 -1.52
C GLU A 56 16.83 6.89 -0.24
N ASN A 57 16.57 7.49 0.93
CA ASN A 57 17.19 7.06 2.19
C ASN A 57 16.43 5.95 2.95
N SER A 58 15.39 5.35 2.37
CA SER A 58 14.64 4.26 3.01
C SER A 58 14.21 3.16 2.03
N LYS A 59 15.16 2.59 1.27
CA LYS A 59 14.93 1.32 0.56
C LYS A 59 15.78 0.19 1.14
N LYS A 60 15.39 -0.30 2.31
CA LYS A 60 15.50 -1.75 2.55
C LYS A 60 14.26 -2.40 1.93
N LYS A 61 14.48 -3.12 0.82
CA LYS A 61 13.49 -3.99 0.17
C LYS A 61 12.95 -5.00 1.18
N SER A 62 11.87 -4.68 1.88
CA SER A 62 10.94 -5.69 2.36
C SER A 62 10.04 -6.03 1.19
N SER A 63 10.13 -7.28 0.73
CA SER A 63 9.16 -7.87 -0.17
C SER A 63 7.74 -7.51 0.30
N LYS A 64 6.94 -6.92 -0.59
CA LYS A 64 5.49 -6.77 -0.44
C LYS A 64 4.92 -8.15 -0.12
N LYS A 65 4.74 -8.44 1.17
CA LYS A 65 3.94 -9.57 1.60
C LYS A 65 2.52 -9.23 1.20
N ARG A 66 1.95 -10.10 0.38
CA ARG A 66 0.54 -10.09 0.02
C ARG A 66 -0.29 -9.89 1.29
N ASN A 67 -1.12 -8.85 1.25
CA ASN A 67 -2.33 -8.59 2.03
C ASN A 67 -2.35 -9.29 3.39
N SER A 68 -1.80 -8.64 4.42
CA SER A 68 -2.26 -8.96 5.78
C SER A 68 -3.78 -8.74 5.81
N PRO A 69 -4.55 -9.60 6.52
CA PRO A 69 -5.97 -9.37 6.70
C PRO A 69 -6.15 -7.97 7.27
N LEU A 70 -6.94 -7.13 6.61
CA LEU A 70 -7.28 -5.83 7.18
C LEU A 70 -8.21 -6.07 8.38
N ASP A 71 -8.36 -5.06 9.24
CA ASP A 71 -9.41 -5.13 10.25
C ASP A 71 -10.76 -5.27 9.52
N PRO A 72 -11.68 -6.16 9.92
CA PRO A 72 -12.96 -6.33 9.24
C PRO A 72 -13.73 -5.01 8.99
N ALA A 73 -13.62 -4.05 9.91
CA ALA A 73 -14.24 -2.72 9.74
C ALA A 73 -13.62 -1.90 8.60
N LEU A 74 -12.33 -2.11 8.33
CA LEU A 74 -11.61 -1.48 7.21
C LEU A 74 -11.87 -2.18 5.89
N GLU A 75 -12.09 -3.50 5.91
CA GLU A 75 -12.52 -4.23 4.71
C GLU A 75 -13.91 -3.76 4.26
N GLU A 76 -14.84 -3.64 5.21
CA GLU A 76 -16.18 -3.10 4.97
C GLU A 76 -16.13 -1.67 4.41
N LEU A 77 -15.31 -0.79 5.01
CA LEU A 77 -15.13 0.57 4.48
C LEU A 77 -14.58 0.57 3.05
N ALA A 78 -13.64 -0.30 2.72
CA ALA A 78 -13.09 -0.36 1.37
C ALA A 78 -14.16 -0.76 0.34
N ASP A 79 -15.01 -1.73 0.68
CA ASP A 79 -16.13 -2.13 -0.17
C ASP A 79 -17.18 -1.00 -0.29
N GLU A 80 -17.48 -0.30 0.80
CA GLU A 80 -18.38 0.87 0.80
C GLU A 80 -17.86 2.01 -0.09
N LEU A 81 -16.55 2.30 -0.05
CA LEU A 81 -15.95 3.34 -0.89
C LEU A 81 -16.07 3.02 -2.38
N VAL A 82 -15.86 1.76 -2.77
CA VAL A 82 -16.04 1.34 -4.16
C VAL A 82 -17.50 1.50 -4.58
N TYR A 83 -18.44 1.10 -3.71
CA TYR A 83 -19.87 1.24 -3.99
C TYR A 83 -20.32 2.70 -4.13
N VAL A 84 -19.86 3.58 -3.24
CA VAL A 84 -20.17 5.02 -3.29
C VAL A 84 -19.59 5.65 -4.55
N PHE A 85 -18.38 5.27 -4.95
CA PHE A 85 -17.80 5.72 -6.19
C PHE A 85 -18.55 5.20 -7.42
N GLU A 86 -19.03 3.95 -7.40
CA GLU A 86 -19.89 3.40 -8.45
C GLU A 86 -21.20 4.18 -8.58
N LEU A 87 -21.80 4.60 -7.46
CA LEU A 87 -23.01 5.43 -7.49
C LEU A 87 -22.74 6.78 -8.17
N HIS A 88 -21.62 7.43 -7.84
CA HIS A 88 -21.17 8.67 -8.47
C HIS A 88 -20.87 8.48 -9.96
N TYR A 89 -20.26 7.35 -10.33
CA TYR A 89 -20.02 6.98 -11.72
C TYR A 89 -21.33 6.89 -12.51
N ARG A 90 -22.34 6.20 -11.97
CA ARG A 90 -23.66 6.08 -12.59
C ARG A 90 -24.40 7.41 -12.66
N GLU A 91 -24.19 8.32 -11.71
CA GLU A 91 -24.75 9.67 -11.79
C GLU A 91 -24.18 10.48 -12.97
N ILE A 92 -22.89 10.29 -13.28
CA ILE A 92 -22.22 10.99 -14.39
C ILE A 92 -22.55 10.37 -15.75
N PHE A 93 -22.46 9.05 -15.88
CA PHE A 93 -22.54 8.35 -17.18
C PHE A 93 -23.85 7.59 -17.42
N GLY A 94 -24.69 7.40 -16.39
CA GLY A 94 -25.85 6.52 -16.47
C GLY A 94 -25.47 5.05 -16.63
N ASP A 95 -26.35 4.27 -17.26
CA ASP A 95 -26.14 2.84 -17.51
C ASP A 95 -25.35 2.56 -18.81
N ASP A 96 -25.10 3.58 -19.64
CA ASP A 96 -24.47 3.45 -20.96
C ASP A 96 -22.96 3.79 -20.96
N GLY A 97 -22.30 3.56 -19.83
CA GLY A 97 -20.88 3.83 -19.67
C GLY A 97 -20.00 2.97 -20.59
N TYR A 98 -19.05 3.59 -21.30
CA TYR A 98 -18.07 2.87 -22.13
C TYR A 98 -17.03 2.09 -21.29
N CYS A 99 -16.70 2.60 -20.11
CA CYS A 99 -15.79 1.98 -19.14
C CYS A 99 -16.57 1.48 -17.92
N GLU A 100 -15.95 0.67 -17.07
CA GLU A 100 -16.51 0.27 -15.79
C GLU A 100 -16.05 1.22 -14.68
N SER A 101 -16.82 1.35 -13.58
CA SER A 101 -16.41 2.17 -12.42
C SER A 101 -15.08 1.68 -11.83
N THR A 102 -14.86 0.37 -11.89
CA THR A 102 -13.66 -0.35 -11.46
C THR A 102 -12.41 0.04 -12.25
N ASP A 103 -12.55 0.50 -13.50
CA ASP A 103 -11.41 0.99 -14.30
C ASP A 103 -10.82 2.29 -13.72
N TYR A 104 -11.65 3.09 -13.05
CA TYR A 104 -11.25 4.34 -12.41
C TYR A 104 -10.88 4.12 -10.95
N PHE A 105 -11.69 3.36 -10.22
CA PHE A 105 -11.52 3.14 -8.79
C PHE A 105 -11.87 1.71 -8.41
N ASP A 106 -10.83 0.91 -8.19
CA ASP A 106 -10.92 -0.48 -7.83
C ASP A 106 -10.75 -0.71 -6.31
N LEU A 107 -11.09 -1.91 -5.89
CA LEU A 107 -10.98 -2.34 -4.50
C LEU A 107 -9.54 -2.28 -3.97
N ASP A 108 -8.54 -2.50 -4.84
CA ASP A 108 -7.14 -2.45 -4.43
C ASP A 108 -6.72 -1.01 -4.06
N ARG A 109 -7.15 0.00 -4.84
CA ARG A 109 -6.96 1.42 -4.47
C ARG A 109 -7.72 1.78 -3.22
N ALA A 110 -8.97 1.32 -3.08
CA ALA A 110 -9.76 1.57 -1.87
C ALA A 110 -9.08 1.00 -0.61
N LYS A 111 -8.53 -0.21 -0.69
CA LYS A 111 -7.76 -0.82 0.40
C LYS A 111 -6.48 -0.05 0.72
N ASP A 112 -5.80 0.49 -0.29
CA ASP A 112 -4.60 1.30 -0.07
C ASP A 112 -4.93 2.60 0.68
N ILE A 113 -6.03 3.26 0.32
CA ILE A 113 -6.56 4.45 1.01
C ILE A 113 -6.86 4.11 2.47
N VAL A 114 -7.66 3.08 2.71
CA VAL A 114 -8.11 2.70 4.05
C VAL A 114 -6.94 2.22 4.92
N SER A 115 -5.90 1.63 4.33
CA SER A 115 -4.71 1.21 5.07
C SER A 115 -3.90 2.37 5.68
N HIS A 116 -4.03 3.58 5.12
CA HIS A 116 -3.39 4.81 5.62
C HIS A 116 -4.42 5.86 6.07
N LEU A 117 -5.58 5.43 6.58
CA LEU A 117 -6.70 6.30 6.98
C LEU A 117 -6.31 7.40 8.01
N GLU A 118 -5.33 7.11 8.85
CA GLU A 118 -4.81 8.05 9.88
C GLU A 118 -3.96 9.16 9.24
N ASP A 119 -3.24 8.84 8.17
CA ASP A 119 -2.38 9.79 7.46
C ASP A 119 -3.18 10.62 6.44
N MET A 120 -4.23 10.04 5.86
CA MET A 120 -5.07 10.68 4.86
C MET A 120 -6.09 11.64 5.51
N THR A 121 -5.70 12.90 5.64
CA THR A 121 -6.51 13.99 6.21
C THR A 121 -6.89 15.05 5.18
N SER A 122 -6.28 15.03 4.00
CA SER A 122 -6.59 15.97 2.93
C SER A 122 -7.05 15.27 1.65
N GLU A 123 -7.98 15.90 0.95
CA GLU A 123 -8.39 15.52 -0.41
C GLU A 123 -7.19 15.37 -1.37
N LYS A 124 -6.13 16.16 -1.17
CA LYS A 124 -4.90 16.09 -1.99
C LYS A 124 -4.21 14.73 -1.90
N GLU A 125 -4.25 14.08 -0.76
CA GLU A 125 -3.59 12.79 -0.54
C GLU A 125 -4.35 11.67 -1.26
N ILE A 126 -5.69 11.71 -1.17
CA ILE A 126 -6.58 10.81 -1.91
C ILE A 126 -6.39 11.01 -3.42
N LYS A 127 -6.30 12.27 -3.88
CA LYS A 127 -6.03 12.58 -5.28
C LYS A 127 -4.74 11.94 -5.77
N VAL A 128 -3.68 11.94 -4.97
CA VAL A 128 -2.40 11.30 -5.34
C VAL A 128 -2.55 9.78 -5.46
N VAL A 129 -3.28 9.15 -4.52
CA VAL A 129 -3.48 7.69 -4.49
C VAL A 129 -4.36 7.23 -5.66
N MET A 130 -5.40 8.00 -5.98
CA MET A 130 -6.27 7.75 -7.13
C MET A 130 -5.62 8.10 -8.48
N GLY A 131 -4.48 8.79 -8.48
CA GLY A 131 -3.78 9.22 -9.70
C GLY A 131 -4.39 10.46 -10.35
N GLY A 132 -5.17 11.24 -9.60
CA GLY A 132 -5.90 12.41 -10.05
C GLY A 132 -7.39 12.31 -9.78
N ASP A 133 -8.13 13.36 -10.16
CA ASP A 133 -9.59 13.34 -10.17
C ASP A 133 -10.03 12.87 -11.57
N MET A 134 -10.03 11.54 -11.76
CA MET A 134 -10.32 10.93 -13.08
C MET A 134 -11.78 11.12 -13.50
N LEU A 135 -12.67 11.25 -12.51
CA LEU A 135 -14.07 11.59 -12.67
C LEU A 135 -14.33 12.88 -11.92
N LYS A 136 -15.06 13.83 -12.52
CA LYS A 136 -15.33 15.12 -11.88
C LYS A 136 -15.95 14.93 -10.49
N GLY A 137 -15.24 15.33 -9.45
CA GLY A 137 -15.69 15.24 -8.06
C GLY A 137 -15.60 13.83 -7.45
N GLY A 138 -14.98 12.87 -8.12
CA GLY A 138 -14.85 11.50 -7.61
C GLY A 138 -13.96 11.44 -6.37
N VAL A 139 -12.84 12.17 -6.36
CA VAL A 139 -11.96 12.28 -5.18
C VAL A 139 -12.73 12.90 -4.00
N LYS A 140 -13.53 13.93 -4.27
CA LYS A 140 -14.32 14.61 -3.24
C LYS A 140 -15.35 13.68 -2.62
N VAL A 141 -16.09 12.92 -3.42
CA VAL A 141 -17.08 11.94 -2.93
C VAL A 141 -16.44 10.90 -2.02
N VAL A 142 -15.28 10.37 -2.40
CA VAL A 142 -14.51 9.43 -1.58
C VAL A 142 -14.05 10.06 -0.27
N PHE A 143 -13.57 11.31 -0.32
CA PHE A 143 -13.12 12.06 0.85
C PHE A 143 -14.27 12.35 1.83
N ASP A 144 -15.38 12.90 1.33
CA ASP A 144 -16.56 13.25 2.12
C ASP A 144 -17.13 11.99 2.80
N TYR A 145 -17.20 10.87 2.09
CA TYR A 145 -17.66 9.60 2.67
C TYR A 145 -16.72 9.08 3.75
N MET A 146 -15.41 9.22 3.56
CA MET A 146 -14.42 8.81 4.55
C MET A 146 -14.52 9.64 5.83
N GLU A 147 -14.73 10.96 5.72
CA GLU A 147 -14.98 11.83 6.88
C GLU A 147 -16.29 11.46 7.59
N GLU A 148 -17.36 11.20 6.84
CA GLU A 148 -18.63 10.75 7.40
C GLU A 148 -18.45 9.43 8.17
N TRP A 149 -17.75 8.46 7.58
CA TRP A 149 -17.48 7.17 8.21
C TRP A 149 -16.69 7.30 9.51
N LYS A 150 -15.72 8.24 9.59
CA LYS A 150 -14.99 8.53 10.84
C LYS A 150 -15.92 9.00 11.96
N GLY A 151 -17.06 9.61 11.62
CA GLY A 151 -18.09 10.03 12.57
C GLY A 151 -19.11 8.95 12.95
N ARG A 152 -19.20 7.85 12.20
CA ARG A 152 -20.14 6.74 12.49
C ARG A 152 -19.67 5.91 13.68
N ASP A 153 -20.60 5.17 14.29
CA ASP A 153 -20.31 4.27 15.41
C ASP A 153 -19.24 3.22 15.06
N THR A 154 -19.23 2.73 13.81
CA THR A 154 -18.23 1.80 13.28
C THR A 154 -16.83 2.43 13.28
N GLY A 155 -16.69 3.65 12.75
CA GLY A 155 -15.45 4.42 12.74
C GLY A 155 -14.95 4.76 14.14
N LEU A 156 -15.85 5.18 15.04
CA LEU A 156 -15.52 5.46 16.45
C LEU A 156 -15.03 4.21 17.19
N ASN A 157 -15.71 3.08 16.99
CA ASN A 157 -15.31 1.79 17.56
C ASN A 157 -13.94 1.34 17.05
N TYR A 158 -13.68 1.52 15.76
CA TYR A 158 -12.37 1.25 15.16
C TYR A 158 -11.28 2.13 15.80
N ALA A 159 -11.50 3.45 15.90
CA ALA A 159 -10.55 4.39 16.50
C ALA A 159 -10.24 4.03 17.96
N HIS A 160 -11.27 3.67 18.74
CA HIS A 160 -11.11 3.25 20.13
C HIS A 160 -10.35 1.91 20.26
N LYS A 161 -10.66 0.92 19.40
CA LYS A 161 -9.94 -0.36 19.34
C LYS A 161 -8.48 -0.12 18.99
N ARG A 162 -8.20 0.78 18.04
CA ARG A 162 -6.86 1.14 17.60
C ARG A 162 -6.06 1.85 18.70
N ALA A 163 -6.66 2.81 19.40
CA ALA A 163 -6.05 3.49 20.54
C ALA A 163 -5.63 2.51 21.66
N LYS A 164 -6.47 1.52 21.97
CA LYS A 164 -6.15 0.45 22.93
C LYS A 164 -4.93 -0.38 22.51
N VAL A 165 -4.81 -0.71 21.23
CA VAL A 165 -3.65 -1.47 20.71
C VAL A 165 -2.37 -0.65 20.86
N ILE A 166 -2.40 0.63 20.51
CA ILE A 166 -1.25 1.54 20.65
C ILE A 166 -0.84 1.68 22.12
N GLU A 167 -1.80 1.84 23.03
CA GLU A 167 -1.53 1.93 24.47
C GLU A 167 -0.90 0.64 25.02
N GLN A 168 -1.41 -0.53 24.60
CA GLN A 168 -0.83 -1.82 24.98
C GLN A 168 0.59 -1.99 24.44
N GLN A 169 0.86 -1.55 23.21
CA GLN A 169 2.20 -1.58 22.64
C GLN A 169 3.16 -0.69 23.44
N LYS A 170 2.78 0.56 23.73
CA LYS A 170 3.57 1.49 24.56
C LYS A 170 3.87 0.90 25.94
N LYS A 171 2.87 0.33 26.63
CA LYS A 171 3.07 -0.33 27.93
C LYS A 171 4.00 -1.55 27.82
N SER A 172 3.95 -2.29 26.71
CA SER A 172 4.83 -3.43 26.49
C SER A 172 6.28 -3.01 26.21
N GLU A 173 6.46 -1.90 25.51
CA GLU A 173 7.77 -1.31 25.20
C GLU A 173 8.39 -0.66 26.44
N GLU A 174 7.61 0.04 27.24
CA GLU A 174 8.03 0.60 28.53
C GLU A 174 8.47 -0.52 29.49
N LYS A 175 7.67 -1.60 29.62
CA LYS A 175 8.08 -2.79 30.38
C LYS A 175 9.34 -3.47 29.82
N ARG A 176 9.61 -3.39 28.52
CA ARG A 176 10.85 -3.89 27.91
C ARG A 176 12.01 -2.96 28.21
N ALA A 177 11.83 -1.64 28.13
CA ALA A 177 12.84 -0.64 28.43
C ALA A 177 13.23 -0.66 29.92
N GLU A 178 12.26 -0.77 30.83
CA GLU A 178 12.50 -0.98 32.26
C GLU A 178 13.29 -2.27 32.51
N LYS A 179 12.93 -3.39 31.87
CA LYS A 179 13.72 -4.63 31.99
C LYS A 179 15.14 -4.53 31.43
N VAL A 180 15.43 -3.57 30.56
CA VAL A 180 16.79 -3.29 30.07
C VAL A 180 17.55 -2.39 31.05
N LEU A 181 16.88 -1.43 31.71
CA LEU A 181 17.47 -0.53 32.71
C LEU A 181 17.65 -1.17 34.10
N THR A 182 16.78 -2.08 34.50
CA THR A 182 16.84 -2.80 35.80
C THR A 182 17.62 -4.11 35.72
N GLN A 183 18.36 -4.36 34.62
CA GLN A 183 19.47 -5.29 34.74
C GLN A 183 20.54 -4.60 35.58
N PRO A 184 20.85 -5.08 36.80
CA PRO A 184 22.01 -4.57 37.50
C PRO A 184 23.21 -4.77 36.58
N ASP A 185 23.99 -3.71 36.41
CA ASP A 185 25.28 -3.77 35.76
C ASP A 185 26.13 -4.78 36.56
N GLN A 186 26.13 -6.04 36.13
CA GLN A 186 26.93 -7.11 36.72
C GLN A 186 28.43 -6.94 36.37
N ASN A 187 28.89 -5.69 36.24
CA ASN A 187 30.24 -5.31 35.89
C ASN A 187 30.81 -4.23 36.83
N CYS A 188 30.64 -4.34 38.14
CA CYS A 188 31.52 -3.67 39.10
C CYS A 188 31.94 -4.59 40.26
N ALA A 189 32.49 -5.76 39.92
CA ALA A 189 33.47 -6.44 40.76
C ALA A 189 34.36 -7.27 39.83
N ARG A 190 35.59 -6.81 39.63
CA ARG A 190 36.62 -7.50 38.84
C ARG A 190 37.01 -8.80 39.54
N LYS A 191 36.22 -9.85 39.37
CA LYS A 191 36.68 -11.23 39.60
C LYS A 191 37.74 -11.53 38.52
N PRO A 192 38.84 -12.22 38.85
CA PRO A 192 39.83 -12.61 37.84
C PRO A 192 39.11 -13.32 36.70
N GLN A 193 39.33 -12.82 35.47
CA GLN A 193 38.64 -13.27 34.28
C GLN A 193 38.87 -14.77 34.08
N VAL A 194 37.87 -15.59 34.40
CA VAL A 194 37.77 -16.91 33.81
C VAL A 194 37.48 -16.67 32.32
N PRO A 195 38.25 -17.26 31.39
CA PRO A 195 38.08 -17.02 29.96
C PRO A 195 36.62 -17.24 29.57
N LYS A 196 35.98 -16.23 28.94
CA LYS A 196 34.63 -16.35 28.39
C LYS A 196 34.61 -17.56 27.46
N GLN A 197 34.08 -18.68 27.93
CA GLN A 197 33.94 -19.88 27.12
C GLN A 197 33.02 -19.52 25.95
N LYS A 198 33.57 -19.49 24.73
CA LYS A 198 32.79 -19.40 23.50
C LYS A 198 31.68 -20.44 23.61
N ARG A 199 30.40 -20.03 23.48
CA ARG A 199 29.28 -20.99 23.45
C ARG A 199 29.66 -22.06 22.43
N LYS A 200 29.84 -23.31 22.89
CA LYS A 200 30.22 -24.42 22.00
C LYS A 200 29.17 -24.46 20.90
N ARG A 201 29.58 -24.21 19.66
CA ARG A 201 28.72 -24.41 18.49
C ARG A 201 28.12 -25.82 18.63
N ARG A 202 26.79 -25.91 18.66
CA ARG A 202 26.09 -27.20 18.65
C ARG A 202 26.69 -28.04 17.54
N THR A 203 27.09 -29.26 17.87
CA THR A 203 27.71 -30.16 16.90
C THR A 203 26.68 -30.46 15.80
N LYS A 204 27.13 -30.67 14.56
CA LYS A 204 26.24 -31.01 13.44
C LYS A 204 25.39 -32.26 13.73
N ALA A 205 25.90 -33.17 14.57
CA ALA A 205 25.18 -34.34 15.05
C ALA A 205 23.98 -33.99 15.94
N HIS A 206 24.13 -33.02 16.85
CA HIS A 206 23.05 -32.55 17.72
C HIS A 206 21.93 -31.90 16.90
N VAL A 207 22.29 -31.05 15.93
CA VAL A 207 21.31 -30.42 15.02
C VAL A 207 20.57 -31.49 14.19
N LYS A 208 21.30 -32.49 13.68
CA LYS A 208 20.69 -33.59 12.90
C LYS A 208 19.78 -34.49 13.76
N ALA A 209 20.06 -34.64 15.05
CA ALA A 209 19.19 -35.37 15.98
C ALA A 209 17.91 -34.59 16.27
N ASP A 210 18.03 -33.29 16.54
CA ASP A 210 16.88 -32.39 16.74
C ASP A 210 15.98 -32.34 15.49
N ASP A 211 16.56 -32.25 14.28
CA ASP A 211 15.80 -32.25 13.01
C ASP A 211 15.07 -33.58 12.79
N LYS A 212 15.69 -34.71 13.13
CA LYS A 212 15.04 -36.03 13.03
C LYS A 212 13.89 -36.16 14.02
N HIS A 213 14.10 -35.72 15.25
CA HIS A 213 13.06 -35.72 16.27
C HIS A 213 11.88 -34.82 15.87
N ALA A 214 12.15 -33.62 15.35
CA ALA A 214 11.13 -32.72 14.86
C ALA A 214 10.32 -33.31 13.69
N LYS A 215 10.97 -34.04 12.78
CA LYS A 215 10.28 -34.75 11.68
C LYS A 215 9.37 -35.86 12.20
N LEU A 216 9.85 -36.70 13.11
CA LEU A 216 9.04 -37.78 13.71
C LEU A 216 7.83 -37.23 14.46
N GLN A 217 8.03 -36.14 15.21
CA GLN A 217 6.93 -35.46 15.90
C GLN A 217 5.89 -34.92 14.91
N ALA A 218 6.33 -34.25 13.84
CA ALA A 218 5.41 -33.71 12.84
C ALA A 218 4.63 -34.80 12.09
N GLU A 219 5.21 -35.98 11.87
CA GLU A 219 4.51 -37.13 11.30
C GLU A 219 3.48 -37.71 12.27
N TYR A 220 3.81 -37.82 13.56
CA TYR A 220 2.87 -38.21 14.60
C TYR A 220 1.69 -37.24 14.69
N ASP A 221 1.96 -35.93 14.71
CA ASP A 221 0.92 -34.90 14.80
C ASP A 221 -0.03 -34.97 13.59
N LYS A 222 0.51 -35.19 12.38
CA LYS A 222 -0.30 -35.40 11.16
C LYS A 222 -1.22 -36.62 11.27
N ARG A 223 -0.72 -37.74 11.82
CA ARG A 223 -1.53 -38.95 12.01
C ARG A 223 -2.66 -38.72 13.02
N CYS A 224 -2.34 -38.06 14.14
CA CYS A 224 -3.34 -37.71 15.15
C CYS A 224 -4.46 -36.85 14.57
N ILE A 225 -4.09 -35.83 13.78
CA ILE A 225 -5.06 -34.96 13.09
C ILE A 225 -5.91 -35.76 12.09
N HIS A 226 -5.30 -36.67 11.32
CA HIS A 226 -6.03 -37.53 10.38
C HIS A 226 -7.06 -38.41 11.10
N TRP A 227 -6.68 -39.05 12.20
CA TRP A 227 -7.58 -39.91 12.96
C TRP A 227 -8.72 -39.15 13.63
N LEU A 228 -8.44 -37.94 14.12
CA LEU A 228 -9.45 -37.08 14.72
C LEU A 228 -10.46 -36.56 13.69
N LEU A 229 -9.99 -36.07 12.54
CA LEU A 229 -10.85 -35.33 11.60
C LEU A 229 -11.47 -36.23 10.53
N VAL A 230 -10.73 -37.22 10.01
CA VAL A 230 -11.18 -38.07 8.90
C VAL A 230 -11.87 -39.31 9.45
N GLU A 231 -11.22 -40.01 10.37
CA GLU A 231 -11.69 -41.30 10.88
C GLU A 231 -12.55 -41.16 12.15
N LYS A 232 -12.73 -39.94 12.66
CA LYS A 232 -13.55 -39.58 13.84
C LYS A 232 -13.23 -40.44 15.07
N VAL A 233 -11.97 -40.78 15.26
CA VAL A 233 -11.51 -41.54 16.43
C VAL A 233 -11.59 -40.63 17.65
N PRO A 234 -12.23 -41.08 18.75
CA PRO A 234 -12.25 -40.33 20.01
C PRO A 234 -10.83 -40.08 20.52
N ILE A 235 -10.60 -38.92 21.15
CA ILE A 235 -9.27 -38.52 21.67
C ILE A 235 -8.66 -39.61 22.58
N ASN A 236 -9.49 -40.29 23.35
CA ASN A 236 -9.09 -41.33 24.31
C ASN A 236 -8.55 -42.60 23.64
N GLU A 237 -8.76 -42.78 22.33
CA GLU A 237 -8.38 -43.97 21.56
C GLU A 237 -7.22 -43.70 20.58
N ILE A 238 -6.74 -42.46 20.51
CA ILE A 238 -5.63 -42.06 19.62
C ILE A 238 -4.35 -42.81 19.98
N ASP A 239 -4.04 -42.95 21.27
CA ASP A 239 -2.83 -43.65 21.73
C ASP A 239 -2.87 -45.14 21.40
N ALA A 240 -4.04 -45.78 21.53
CA ALA A 240 -4.24 -47.17 21.13
C ALA A 240 -4.05 -47.36 19.62
N LYS A 241 -4.46 -46.37 18.83
CA LYS A 241 -4.33 -46.37 17.38
C LYS A 241 -2.90 -46.09 16.91
N GLU A 242 -2.17 -45.22 17.59
CA GLU A 242 -0.73 -45.04 17.36
C GLU A 242 0.04 -46.32 17.67
N LEU A 243 -0.29 -47.00 18.77
CA LEU A 243 0.30 -48.29 19.11
C LEU A 243 0.00 -49.38 18.06
N ALA A 244 -1.17 -49.33 17.43
CA ALA A 244 -1.51 -50.23 16.33
C ALA A 244 -0.76 -49.88 15.03
N TYR A 245 -0.50 -48.59 14.77
CA TYR A 245 0.26 -48.11 13.61
C TYR A 245 1.76 -48.42 13.70
N GLN A 246 2.32 -48.47 14.92
CA GLN A 246 3.74 -48.74 15.16
C GLN A 246 4.10 -50.24 15.19
N LYS A 247 3.11 -51.14 15.16
CA LYS A 247 3.30 -52.60 15.08
C LYS A 247 3.37 -53.08 13.64
#